data_AF-A0A2M7VJV2-F1
#
_entry.id   AF-A0A2M7VJV2-F1
#
_cell.length_a   1.000
_cell.length_b   1.000
_cell.length_c   1.000
_cell.angle_alpha   90.00
_cell.angle_beta   90.00
_cell.angle_gamma   90.00
#
_symmetry.space_group_name_H-M   'P 1'
#
loop_
_entity.id
_entity.type
_entity.pdbx_description
1 polymer ?
#
loop_
_entity_poly.entity_id
_entity_poly.type
_entity_poly.pdbx_seq_one_letter_code
_entity_poly.pdbx_strand_id
1 'polypeptide(L)'
;MLTERQKFVLDFITSFQKKKGFAPSLEEIKKYLKVVSVSTAHHYVKKLQEAGYLQKEQNQPRAVSTRNEKTTIEVPLIGIIAAGQPIEAIETPGETITVSRDEVGKYGKNYALRVQGNSMIDEGIFDGDIVVIRKQEYADNGQTVVAIIDDNEATLKKLYREKNRIRLQPANPTLFPIYRQEVEIRGIVVKIIRNLETQIEKEKVKDEKYVRRIDYSWDYRGEKIKTYTHGIHTYPAMFIPQVAKRLLENYSKPGETICDIFCGSGTALVESKLLKINAYGIDLNPLAIFLAKAKTTPINPLALTNEYFKLLSEIERIKDIEIEKPNFNNIDFWFKEKVVTQLAKIKKAILKIKDEAIRNYFIVSFSETVRLSSNTKNGEFKLIRMKKEKLENYSPDVLGIFKKKTEANIKGMTDFYKDVDKEKWTKIIYGDSSKTNGIKDSSIDCIITSPPYGDSRTTVAYGQFSRLSAQWIDIFEDPNKASGVDNELLGGKATKTLEHSLNSSYLKDSLYKIAKIDGKRAKDVLSFYIGLNDCLKQAYKILKPKKYFCMVIGNRLVKQVRIPTDFIIAELGEKIGFTCEDVFVRNIPGKRMPNKNSPTNIVGALEETMNRESIVILRKN
;
A
#
# COMPACT_ATOMS: atom_id res chain seq x y z
N MET A 1 -41.38 -7.52 42.99
CA MET A 1 -42.78 -7.13 42.71
C MET A 1 -43.01 -5.70 43.18
N LEU A 2 -43.69 -4.87 42.38
CA LEU A 2 -44.08 -3.50 42.76
C LEU A 2 -45.39 -3.52 43.55
N THR A 3 -45.50 -2.67 44.57
CA THR A 3 -46.78 -2.42 45.26
C THR A 3 -47.72 -1.63 44.34
N GLU A 4 -49.04 -1.70 44.56
CA GLU A 4 -50.03 -0.96 43.75
C GLU A 4 -49.71 0.53 43.67
N ARG A 5 -49.28 1.11 44.80
CA ARG A 5 -48.90 2.52 44.88
C ARG A 5 -47.62 2.84 44.09
N GLN A 6 -46.64 1.94 44.06
CA GLN A 6 -45.44 2.10 43.25
C GLN A 6 -45.74 1.97 41.74
N LYS A 7 -46.60 1.03 41.36
CA LYS A 7 -47.06 0.89 39.97
C LYS A 7 -47.81 2.14 39.51
N PHE A 8 -48.70 2.67 40.34
CA PHE A 8 -49.43 3.91 40.07
C PHE A 8 -48.50 5.13 39.86
N VAL A 9 -47.40 5.22 40.63
CA VAL A 9 -46.36 6.24 40.42
C VAL A 9 -45.61 6.03 39.11
N LEU A 10 -45.23 4.79 38.80
CA LEU A 10 -44.51 4.46 37.56
C LEU A 10 -45.36 4.78 36.31
N ASP A 11 -46.64 4.44 36.34
CA ASP A 11 -47.58 4.71 35.25
C ASP A 11 -47.79 6.21 35.04
N PHE A 12 -47.84 7.00 36.12
CA PHE A 12 -47.89 8.45 36.04
C PHE A 12 -46.62 9.04 35.41
N ILE A 13 -45.44 8.62 35.86
CA ILE A 13 -44.17 9.10 35.31
C ILE A 13 -44.07 8.77 33.82
N THR A 14 -44.44 7.55 33.43
CA THR A 14 -44.42 7.08 32.04
C THR A 14 -45.38 7.87 31.15
N SER A 15 -46.62 8.07 31.60
CA SER A 15 -47.64 8.81 30.84
C SER A 15 -47.33 10.29 30.74
N PHE A 16 -46.79 10.90 31.80
CA PHE A 16 -46.35 12.29 31.82
C PHE A 16 -45.19 12.53 30.83
N GLN A 17 -44.19 11.65 30.83
CA GLN A 17 -43.08 11.70 29.87
C GLN A 17 -43.55 11.58 28.43
N LYS A 18 -44.44 10.62 28.15
CA LYS A 18 -44.97 10.42 26.79
C LYS A 18 -45.74 11.66 26.28
N LYS A 19 -46.40 12.40 27.17
CA LYS A 19 -47.22 13.57 26.81
C LYS A 19 -46.43 14.88 26.74
N LYS A 20 -45.42 15.06 27.59
CA LYS A 20 -44.71 16.34 27.76
C LYS A 20 -43.26 16.32 27.25
N GLY A 21 -42.70 15.14 26.96
CA GLY A 21 -41.33 14.99 26.47
C GLY A 21 -40.25 15.07 27.56
N PHE A 22 -40.62 15.23 28.83
CA PHE A 22 -39.70 15.28 29.97
C PHE A 22 -40.33 14.69 31.24
N ALA A 23 -39.51 14.35 32.25
CA ALA A 23 -39.98 13.72 33.49
C ALA A 23 -40.72 14.71 34.41
N PRO A 24 -41.78 14.27 35.13
CA PRO A 24 -42.41 15.10 36.14
C PRO A 24 -41.46 15.36 37.32
N SER A 25 -41.59 16.54 37.91
CA SER A 25 -40.91 16.93 39.15
C SER A 25 -41.50 16.23 40.39
N LEU A 26 -40.76 16.24 41.50
CA LEU A 26 -41.24 15.65 42.76
C LEU A 26 -42.51 16.35 43.29
N GLU A 27 -42.68 17.64 43.04
CA GLU A 27 -43.91 18.39 43.37
C GLU A 27 -45.10 17.94 42.51
N GLU A 28 -44.89 17.66 41.22
CA GLU A 28 -45.94 17.16 40.33
C GLU A 28 -46.36 15.72 40.69
N ILE A 29 -45.38 14.88 41.07
CA ILE A 29 -45.65 13.52 41.57
C ILE A 29 -46.41 13.58 42.90
N LYS A 30 -46.01 14.48 43.82
CA LYS A 30 -46.71 14.71 45.09
C LYS A 30 -48.16 15.12 44.85
N LYS A 31 -48.40 16.10 43.96
CA LYS A 31 -49.73 16.60 43.62
C LYS A 31 -50.61 15.50 43.02
N TYR A 32 -50.05 14.68 42.13
CA TYR A 32 -50.77 13.56 41.51
C TYR A 32 -51.11 12.46 42.53
N LEU A 33 -50.18 12.15 43.43
CA LEU A 33 -50.39 11.16 44.50
C LEU A 33 -51.27 11.64 45.65
N LYS A 34 -51.62 12.94 45.69
CA LYS A 34 -52.35 13.59 46.79
C LYS A 34 -51.71 13.33 48.16
N VAL A 35 -50.37 13.36 48.22
CA VAL A 35 -49.61 13.19 49.47
C VAL A 35 -49.10 14.53 49.99
N VAL A 36 -48.95 14.65 51.31
CA VAL A 36 -48.65 15.92 51.97
C VAL A 36 -47.18 16.33 51.83
N SER A 37 -46.25 15.37 51.78
CA SER A 37 -44.81 15.64 51.75
C SER A 37 -44.14 15.29 50.41
N VAL A 38 -43.19 16.12 49.98
CA VAL A 38 -42.33 15.86 48.81
C VAL A 38 -41.42 14.66 49.08
N SER A 39 -41.04 14.45 50.34
CA SER A 39 -40.24 13.31 50.80
C SER A 39 -40.90 11.97 50.52
N THR A 40 -42.24 11.88 50.60
CA THR A 40 -43.00 10.67 50.26
C THR A 40 -42.95 10.38 48.75
N ALA A 41 -43.04 11.41 47.90
CA ALA A 41 -42.86 11.25 46.46
C ALA A 41 -41.42 10.81 46.13
N HIS A 42 -40.43 11.40 46.79
CA HIS A 42 -39.02 11.01 46.67
C HIS A 42 -38.78 9.56 47.10
N HIS A 43 -39.44 9.09 48.16
CA HIS A 43 -39.34 7.70 48.62
C HIS A 43 -39.83 6.70 47.55
N TYR A 44 -40.97 6.97 46.90
CA TYR A 44 -41.48 6.09 45.85
C TYR A 44 -40.59 6.07 44.61
N VAL A 45 -40.08 7.24 44.20
CA VAL A 45 -39.12 7.33 43.09
C VAL A 45 -37.85 6.54 43.43
N LYS A 46 -37.30 6.69 44.63
CA LYS A 46 -36.10 5.95 45.08
C LYS A 46 -36.33 4.44 45.10
N LYS A 47 -37.47 3.97 45.61
CA LYS A 47 -37.80 2.53 45.59
C LYS A 47 -37.98 1.98 44.17
N LEU A 48 -38.54 2.77 43.25
CA LEU A 48 -38.65 2.41 41.84
C LEU A 48 -37.28 2.39 41.14
N GLN A 49 -36.34 3.23 41.56
CA GLN A 49 -34.94 3.20 41.11
C GLN A 49 -34.20 1.97 41.63
N GLU A 50 -34.29 1.69 42.93
CA GLU A 50 -33.70 0.50 43.56
C GLU A 50 -34.25 -0.79 42.96
N ALA A 51 -35.54 -0.79 42.60
CA ALA A 51 -36.18 -1.91 41.90
C ALA A 51 -35.87 -1.95 40.38
N GLY A 52 -35.06 -1.03 39.85
CA GLY A 52 -34.57 -1.03 38.47
C GLY A 52 -35.52 -0.47 37.40
N TYR A 53 -36.65 0.12 37.79
CA TYR A 53 -37.68 0.63 36.87
C TYR A 53 -37.41 2.08 36.42
N LEU A 54 -36.61 2.84 37.17
CA LEU A 54 -36.26 4.23 36.89
C LEU A 54 -34.75 4.44 36.97
N GLN A 55 -34.18 5.25 36.07
CA GLN A 55 -32.78 5.73 36.15
C GLN A 55 -32.74 7.23 36.35
N LYS A 56 -31.77 7.72 37.14
CA LYS A 56 -31.49 9.15 37.33
C LYS A 56 -30.03 9.45 37.03
N GLU A 57 -29.81 10.44 36.18
CA GLU A 57 -28.51 11.10 36.07
C GLU A 57 -28.35 12.07 37.25
N GLN A 58 -27.18 12.06 37.90
CA GLN A 58 -26.91 12.93 39.05
C GLN A 58 -27.00 14.42 38.65
N ASN A 59 -27.61 15.23 39.53
CA ASN A 59 -27.72 16.69 39.49
C ASN A 59 -28.69 17.37 38.49
N GLN A 60 -29.84 16.78 38.16
CA GLN A 60 -30.95 17.55 37.58
C GLN A 60 -32.33 17.30 38.24
N PRO A 61 -33.19 18.35 38.42
CA PRO A 61 -34.51 18.22 39.06
C PRO A 61 -35.55 17.38 38.29
N ARG A 62 -35.25 17.00 37.02
CA ARG A 62 -36.19 16.32 36.09
C ARG A 62 -35.58 15.14 35.32
N ALA A 63 -34.63 14.42 35.92
CA ALA A 63 -33.96 13.28 35.28
C ALA A 63 -34.44 11.95 35.86
N VAL A 64 -35.66 11.53 35.52
CA VAL A 64 -36.18 10.20 35.88
C VAL A 64 -36.76 9.56 34.61
N SER A 65 -35.99 8.74 33.89
CA SER A 65 -36.43 8.08 32.67
C SER A 65 -36.92 6.65 32.96
N THR A 66 -38.06 6.28 32.37
CA THR A 66 -38.59 4.91 32.43
C THR A 66 -37.77 4.01 31.51
N ARG A 67 -37.31 2.87 32.03
CA ARG A 67 -36.56 1.88 31.23
C ARG A 67 -37.52 1.19 30.26
N ASN A 68 -37.70 1.74 29.06
CA ASN A 68 -38.26 0.97 27.96
C ASN A 68 -37.25 -0.15 27.67
N GLU A 69 -37.63 -1.41 27.88
CA GLU A 69 -36.88 -2.54 27.34
C GLU A 69 -36.80 -2.35 25.83
N LYS A 70 -35.64 -1.88 25.34
CA LYS A 70 -35.35 -1.79 23.92
C LYS A 70 -35.43 -3.20 23.37
N THR A 71 -36.49 -3.52 22.64
CA THR A 71 -36.63 -4.82 21.99
C THR A 71 -35.49 -4.93 20.98
N THR A 72 -34.56 -5.84 21.20
CA THR A 72 -33.43 -6.09 20.29
C THR A 72 -33.83 -7.09 19.22
N ILE A 73 -33.22 -6.99 18.04
CA ILE A 73 -33.34 -7.97 16.98
C ILE A 73 -31.95 -8.36 16.51
N GLU A 74 -31.81 -9.62 16.09
CA GLU A 74 -30.64 -10.09 15.38
C GLU A 74 -30.81 -9.83 13.89
N VAL A 75 -29.81 -9.18 13.29
CA VAL A 75 -29.77 -8.90 11.86
C VAL A 75 -28.60 -9.67 11.26
N PRO A 76 -28.82 -10.49 10.23
CA PRO A 76 -27.73 -11.25 9.60
C PRO A 76 -26.74 -10.33 8.91
N LEU A 77 -25.44 -10.53 9.14
CA LEU A 77 -24.37 -9.90 8.39
C LEU A 77 -24.09 -10.74 7.15
N ILE A 78 -24.58 -10.27 6.01
CA ILE A 78 -24.63 -11.07 4.78
C ILE A 78 -23.32 -11.01 4.00
N GLY A 79 -22.45 -10.02 4.19
CA GLY A 79 -21.18 -9.95 3.48
C GLY A 79 -20.55 -8.57 3.47
N ILE A 80 -19.75 -8.30 2.43
CA ILE A 80 -19.00 -7.05 2.23
C ILE A 80 -19.61 -6.28 1.05
N ILE A 81 -19.69 -4.96 1.17
CA ILE A 81 -20.13 -4.07 0.09
C ILE A 81 -19.08 -3.04 -0.26
N ALA A 82 -18.82 -2.90 -1.55
CA ALA A 82 -17.88 -1.91 -2.02
C ALA A 82 -18.50 -0.51 -2.08
N ALA A 83 -17.88 0.41 -1.37
CA ALA A 83 -18.14 1.83 -1.51
C ALA A 83 -17.58 2.33 -2.87
N GLY A 84 -16.49 1.79 -3.41
CA GLY A 84 -15.84 2.31 -4.64
C GLY A 84 -16.38 1.72 -5.95
N GLN A 85 -15.59 0.82 -6.54
CA GLN A 85 -15.95 -0.02 -7.68
C GLN A 85 -16.74 -1.23 -7.19
N PRO A 86 -17.68 -1.77 -7.96
CA PRO A 86 -18.56 -2.80 -7.44
C PRO A 86 -17.79 -4.12 -7.28
N ILE A 87 -18.22 -4.92 -6.31
CA ILE A 87 -17.64 -6.25 -6.01
C ILE A 87 -18.82 -7.21 -5.81
N GLU A 88 -18.64 -8.46 -6.20
CA GLU A 88 -19.56 -9.57 -5.92
C GLU A 88 -19.85 -9.65 -4.40
N ALA A 89 -21.13 -9.60 -4.01
CA ALA A 89 -21.52 -9.77 -2.61
C ALA A 89 -21.33 -11.23 -2.21
N ILE A 90 -20.26 -11.53 -1.47
CA ILE A 90 -19.99 -12.89 -0.98
C ILE A 90 -20.82 -13.13 0.29
N GLU A 91 -21.76 -14.08 0.22
CA GLU A 91 -22.53 -14.53 1.38
C GLU A 91 -21.62 -15.21 2.41
N THR A 92 -21.51 -14.65 3.61
CA THR A 92 -20.77 -15.27 4.72
C THR A 92 -21.76 -15.97 5.65
N PRO A 93 -21.78 -17.32 5.76
CA PRO A 93 -22.74 -18.00 6.62
C PRO A 93 -22.42 -17.79 8.11
N GLY A 94 -23.36 -17.25 8.90
CA GLY A 94 -23.43 -17.46 10.35
C GLY A 94 -23.15 -16.26 11.28
N GLU A 95 -22.81 -15.07 10.79
CA GLU A 95 -22.59 -13.89 11.66
C GLU A 95 -23.86 -13.03 11.76
N THR A 96 -24.30 -12.69 12.99
CA THR A 96 -25.42 -11.77 13.24
C THR A 96 -24.96 -10.59 14.07
N ILE A 97 -25.58 -9.43 13.86
CA ILE A 97 -25.41 -8.24 14.70
C ILE A 97 -26.68 -7.98 15.50
N THR A 98 -26.53 -7.54 16.75
CA THR A 98 -27.67 -7.18 17.59
C THR A 98 -27.92 -5.67 17.50
N VAL A 99 -29.15 -5.28 17.13
CA VAL A 99 -29.57 -3.87 17.02
C VAL A 99 -30.91 -3.65 17.72
N SER A 100 -31.19 -2.42 18.17
CA SER A 100 -32.51 -2.10 18.73
C SER A 100 -33.54 -1.94 17.62
N ARG A 101 -34.73 -2.50 17.81
CA ARG A 101 -35.84 -2.48 16.83
C ARG A 101 -36.28 -1.05 16.48
N ASP A 102 -36.19 -0.12 17.42
CA ASP A 102 -36.54 1.28 17.18
C ASP A 102 -35.56 1.99 16.22
N GLU A 103 -34.33 1.49 16.09
CA GLU A 103 -33.28 2.10 15.26
C GLU A 103 -33.31 1.66 13.80
N VAL A 104 -34.00 0.55 13.49
CA VAL A 104 -34.07 -0.05 12.14
C VAL A 104 -35.49 -0.08 11.57
N GLY A 105 -36.48 0.34 12.37
CA GLY A 105 -37.88 0.44 12.00
C GLY A 105 -38.73 -0.74 12.50
N LYS A 106 -40.03 -0.48 12.73
CA LYS A 106 -40.98 -1.46 13.30
C LYS A 106 -41.36 -2.60 12.34
N TYR A 107 -41.17 -2.40 11.04
CA TYR A 107 -41.58 -3.33 9.97
C TYR A 107 -40.48 -3.42 8.89
N GLY A 108 -40.33 -4.60 8.27
CA GLY A 108 -39.38 -4.86 7.18
C GLY A 108 -38.28 -5.88 7.54
N LYS A 109 -37.76 -6.58 6.53
CA LYS A 109 -36.60 -7.47 6.69
C LYS A 109 -35.32 -6.64 6.58
N ASN A 110 -34.42 -6.79 7.55
CA ASN A 110 -33.13 -6.09 7.56
C ASN A 110 -31.99 -7.08 7.37
N TYR A 111 -30.90 -6.61 6.79
CA TYR A 111 -29.63 -7.31 6.71
C TYR A 111 -28.48 -6.32 6.87
N ALA A 112 -27.29 -6.79 7.21
CA ALA A 112 -26.12 -5.94 7.38
C ALA A 112 -25.05 -6.28 6.34
N LEU A 113 -24.25 -5.29 5.96
CA LEU A 113 -23.06 -5.45 5.13
C LEU A 113 -21.90 -4.66 5.72
N ARG A 114 -20.68 -5.19 5.59
CA ARG A 114 -19.45 -4.49 5.97
C ARG A 114 -18.98 -3.61 4.81
N VAL A 115 -18.72 -2.34 5.06
CA VAL A 115 -18.32 -1.37 4.04
C VAL A 115 -16.84 -1.54 3.72
N GLN A 116 -16.51 -1.56 2.43
CA GLN A 116 -15.14 -1.53 1.93
C GLN A 116 -14.93 -0.33 1.00
N GLY A 117 -14.05 0.60 1.36
CA GLY A 117 -13.72 1.82 0.62
C GLY A 117 -14.35 3.10 1.19
N ASN A 118 -14.06 4.22 0.52
CA ASN A 118 -14.30 5.57 1.08
C ASN A 118 -15.31 6.42 0.26
N SER A 119 -16.21 5.84 -0.53
CA SER A 119 -17.04 6.66 -1.42
C SER A 119 -18.19 7.41 -0.74
N MET A 120 -18.48 7.08 0.51
CA MET A 120 -19.61 7.61 1.27
C MET A 120 -19.15 8.36 2.54
N ILE A 121 -17.90 8.85 2.56
CA ILE A 121 -17.29 9.51 3.72
C ILE A 121 -18.04 10.76 4.17
N ASP A 122 -18.63 11.52 3.25
CA ASP A 122 -19.41 12.72 3.59
C ASP A 122 -20.77 12.37 4.20
N GLU A 123 -21.24 11.13 4.04
CA GLU A 123 -22.38 10.56 4.79
C GLU A 123 -21.95 9.94 6.12
N GLY A 124 -20.68 10.12 6.50
CA GLY A 124 -20.13 9.53 7.72
C GLY A 124 -20.00 8.01 7.66
N ILE A 125 -19.99 7.42 6.46
CA ILE A 125 -19.78 5.98 6.23
C ILE A 125 -18.32 5.78 5.78
N PHE A 126 -17.54 5.11 6.61
CA PHE A 126 -16.12 4.85 6.36
C PHE A 126 -15.84 3.37 6.12
N ASP A 127 -14.68 3.10 5.56
CA ASP A 127 -14.15 1.74 5.42
C ASP A 127 -14.14 1.00 6.77
N GLY A 128 -14.67 -0.22 6.78
CA GLY A 128 -14.82 -1.07 7.95
C GLY A 128 -16.10 -0.86 8.76
N ASP A 129 -16.90 0.17 8.47
CA ASP A 129 -18.21 0.35 9.11
C ASP A 129 -19.17 -0.79 8.73
N ILE A 130 -20.10 -1.13 9.62
CA ILE A 130 -21.22 -2.03 9.30
C ILE A 130 -22.44 -1.19 9.01
N VAL A 131 -23.00 -1.31 7.81
CA VAL A 131 -24.26 -0.68 7.43
C VAL A 131 -25.39 -1.68 7.58
N VAL A 132 -26.47 -1.25 8.22
CA VAL A 132 -27.73 -1.99 8.29
C VAL A 132 -28.64 -1.49 7.19
N ILE A 133 -29.12 -2.43 6.38
CA ILE A 133 -29.92 -2.19 5.20
C ILE A 133 -31.31 -2.76 5.40
N ARG A 134 -32.32 -1.94 5.14
CA ARG A 134 -33.70 -2.41 5.03
C ARG A 134 -33.94 -2.90 3.61
N LYS A 135 -34.33 -4.17 3.47
CA LYS A 135 -34.58 -4.79 2.16
C LYS A 135 -35.84 -4.18 1.54
N GLN A 136 -35.66 -3.54 0.39
CA GLN A 136 -36.72 -2.93 -0.41
C GLN A 136 -36.19 -2.68 -1.83
N GLU A 137 -37.10 -2.65 -2.81
CA GLU A 137 -36.77 -2.51 -4.24
C GLU A 137 -36.88 -1.07 -4.76
N TYR A 138 -37.32 -0.15 -3.89
CA TYR A 138 -37.54 1.26 -4.21
C TYR A 138 -36.80 2.13 -3.20
N ALA A 139 -36.35 3.30 -3.63
CA ALA A 139 -35.71 4.31 -2.80
C ALA A 139 -35.95 5.71 -3.38
N ASP A 140 -36.01 6.74 -2.55
CA ASP A 140 -36.21 8.13 -2.96
C ASP A 140 -34.90 8.83 -3.34
N ASN A 141 -34.99 9.95 -4.05
CA ASN A 141 -33.82 10.74 -4.40
C ASN A 141 -33.10 11.25 -3.14
N GLY A 142 -31.77 11.10 -3.12
CA GLY A 142 -30.90 11.47 -2.01
C GLY A 142 -30.69 10.36 -0.98
N GLN A 143 -31.45 9.26 -1.02
CA GLN A 143 -31.24 8.13 -0.10
C GLN A 143 -29.97 7.34 -0.47
N THR A 144 -29.26 6.88 0.55
CA THR A 144 -28.12 5.97 0.40
C THR A 144 -28.62 4.54 0.22
N VAL A 145 -28.33 3.95 -0.93
CA VAL A 145 -28.87 2.67 -1.39
C VAL A 145 -27.78 1.63 -1.62
N VAL A 146 -28.16 0.37 -1.48
CA VAL A 146 -27.45 -0.75 -2.10
C VAL A 146 -28.02 -0.93 -3.49
N ALA A 147 -27.23 -0.57 -4.50
CA ALA A 147 -27.58 -0.72 -5.91
C ALA A 147 -26.74 -1.84 -6.54
N ILE A 148 -27.37 -2.70 -7.32
CA ILE A 148 -26.68 -3.63 -8.21
C ILE A 148 -26.57 -2.97 -9.58
N ILE A 149 -25.35 -2.98 -10.12
CA ILE A 149 -25.03 -2.53 -11.48
C ILE A 149 -24.40 -3.69 -12.28
N ASP A 150 -24.10 -3.45 -13.57
CA ASP A 150 -23.56 -4.41 -14.57
C ASP A 150 -22.74 -5.57 -13.97
N ASP A 151 -22.91 -6.80 -14.47
CA ASP A 151 -22.25 -8.03 -13.98
C ASP A 151 -22.59 -8.42 -12.51
N ASN A 152 -23.77 -8.04 -12.03
CA ASN A 152 -24.34 -8.45 -10.73
C ASN A 152 -23.58 -7.88 -9.50
N GLU A 153 -23.07 -6.68 -9.67
CA GLU A 153 -21.98 -6.14 -8.88
C GLU A 153 -22.54 -5.05 -7.94
N ALA A 154 -22.41 -5.22 -6.61
CA ALA A 154 -23.14 -4.39 -5.62
C ALA A 154 -22.33 -3.16 -5.15
N THR A 155 -22.99 -2.00 -5.04
CA THR A 155 -22.36 -0.75 -4.59
C THR A 155 -23.23 0.08 -3.65
N LEU A 156 -22.57 0.88 -2.79
CA LEU A 156 -23.22 1.86 -1.92
C LEU A 156 -23.07 3.28 -2.50
N LYS A 157 -24.19 3.96 -2.80
CA LYS A 157 -24.26 5.32 -3.39
C LYS A 157 -25.54 6.05 -2.97
N LYS A 158 -25.58 7.38 -3.13
CA LYS A 158 -26.83 8.15 -3.13
C LYS A 158 -27.55 8.02 -4.47
N LEU A 159 -28.84 7.68 -4.43
CA LEU A 159 -29.65 7.55 -5.64
C LEU A 159 -30.24 8.90 -6.06
N TYR A 160 -30.15 9.26 -7.34
CA TYR A 160 -30.87 10.38 -7.93
C TYR A 160 -31.45 9.99 -9.29
N ARG A 161 -32.77 10.05 -9.44
CA ARG A 161 -33.45 9.88 -10.74
C ARG A 161 -33.49 11.21 -11.47
N GLU A 162 -32.91 11.22 -12.67
CA GLU A 162 -32.91 12.33 -13.62
C GLU A 162 -33.81 11.96 -14.83
N LYS A 163 -34.20 12.93 -15.66
CA LYS A 163 -35.23 12.74 -16.72
C LYS A 163 -35.02 11.52 -17.62
N ASN A 164 -33.77 11.15 -17.95
CA ASN A 164 -33.43 10.06 -18.89
C ASN A 164 -32.44 9.03 -18.32
N ARG A 165 -32.12 9.10 -17.02
CA ARG A 165 -31.10 8.23 -16.39
C ARG A 165 -31.16 8.29 -14.87
N ILE A 166 -30.48 7.33 -14.25
CA ILE A 166 -30.25 7.25 -12.82
C ILE A 166 -28.80 7.63 -12.55
N ARG A 167 -28.59 8.59 -11.64
CA ARG A 167 -27.27 8.98 -11.10
C ARG A 167 -27.07 8.34 -9.74
N LEU A 168 -26.09 7.47 -9.64
CA LEU A 168 -25.55 6.95 -8.39
C LEU A 168 -24.38 7.83 -7.96
N GLN A 169 -24.64 8.72 -7.01
CA GLN A 169 -23.72 9.73 -6.55
C GLN A 169 -22.90 9.23 -5.36
N PRO A 170 -21.55 9.22 -5.43
CA PRO A 170 -20.73 9.04 -4.24
C PRO A 170 -20.86 10.27 -3.34
N ALA A 171 -20.95 10.05 -2.03
CA ALA A 171 -20.77 11.10 -1.03
C ALA A 171 -19.28 11.20 -0.65
N ASN A 172 -18.47 11.50 -1.66
CA ASN A 172 -17.04 11.78 -1.56
C ASN A 172 -16.67 12.70 -2.74
N PRO A 173 -16.10 13.89 -2.49
CA PRO A 173 -15.84 14.89 -3.53
C PRO A 173 -14.75 14.45 -4.52
N THR A 174 -13.94 13.44 -4.18
CA THR A 174 -12.86 12.92 -5.02
C THR A 174 -13.29 11.84 -6.01
N LEU A 175 -14.58 11.47 -6.04
CA LEU A 175 -15.11 10.40 -6.89
C LEU A 175 -16.19 10.95 -7.84
N PHE A 176 -16.17 10.47 -9.08
CA PHE A 176 -17.16 10.85 -10.09
C PHE A 176 -18.48 10.08 -9.93
N PRO A 177 -19.63 10.68 -10.28
CA PRO A 177 -20.93 10.00 -10.27
C PRO A 177 -21.00 8.89 -11.33
N ILE A 178 -21.75 7.83 -11.03
CA ILE A 178 -22.04 6.74 -11.97
C ILE A 178 -23.43 6.99 -12.56
N TYR A 179 -23.55 6.91 -13.89
CA TYR A 179 -24.81 7.09 -14.60
C TYR A 179 -25.25 5.80 -15.28
N ARG A 180 -26.51 5.42 -15.13
CA ARG A 180 -27.11 4.23 -15.74
C ARG A 180 -28.53 4.50 -16.21
N GLN A 181 -29.02 3.72 -17.17
CA GLN A 181 -30.43 3.80 -17.59
C GLN A 181 -31.34 3.10 -16.58
N GLU A 182 -30.88 1.96 -16.05
CA GLU A 182 -31.58 1.17 -15.03
C GLU A 182 -30.61 0.75 -13.93
N VAL A 183 -31.12 0.61 -12.70
CA VAL A 183 -30.37 0.04 -11.55
C VAL A 183 -31.33 -0.79 -10.71
N GLU A 184 -30.87 -1.93 -10.20
CA GLU A 184 -31.64 -2.72 -9.26
C GLU A 184 -31.32 -2.26 -7.82
N ILE A 185 -32.34 -1.91 -7.04
CA ILE A 185 -32.16 -1.55 -5.63
C ILE A 185 -32.43 -2.79 -4.77
N ARG A 186 -31.48 -3.14 -3.91
CA ARG A 186 -31.62 -4.25 -2.95
C ARG A 186 -31.98 -3.78 -1.54
N GLY A 187 -31.82 -2.49 -1.26
CA GLY A 187 -32.29 -1.88 -0.03
C GLY A 187 -31.72 -0.49 0.22
N ILE A 188 -32.15 0.11 1.33
CA ILE A 188 -31.70 1.43 1.80
C ILE A 188 -30.94 1.31 3.11
N VAL A 189 -29.91 2.13 3.29
CA VAL A 189 -29.16 2.20 4.55
C VAL A 189 -30.02 2.89 5.61
N VAL A 190 -30.29 2.19 6.72
CA VAL A 190 -31.09 2.70 7.84
C VAL A 190 -30.27 2.96 9.09
N LYS A 191 -29.12 2.28 9.25
CA LYS A 191 -28.23 2.48 10.40
C LYS A 191 -26.78 2.24 10.00
N ILE A 192 -25.88 2.99 10.62
CA ILE A 192 -24.43 2.78 10.54
C ILE A 192 -23.96 2.36 11.94
N ILE A 193 -23.23 1.26 12.02
CA ILE A 193 -22.61 0.77 13.25
C ILE A 193 -21.11 0.84 13.03
N ARG A 194 -20.49 1.72 13.80
CA ARG A 194 -19.04 1.80 13.89
C ARG A 194 -18.62 1.17 15.20
N ASN A 195 -17.92 0.05 15.10
CA ASN A 195 -17.27 -0.50 16.26
C ASN A 195 -15.97 0.30 16.50
N LEU A 196 -16.01 1.13 17.55
CA LEU A 196 -14.86 1.96 17.95
C LEU A 196 -13.77 1.12 18.60
N GLU A 197 -14.06 -0.09 19.07
CA GLU A 197 -13.09 -1.03 19.62
C GLU A 197 -12.30 -1.75 18.50
N THR A 198 -12.90 -1.99 17.33
CA THR A 198 -12.13 -2.33 16.12
C THR A 198 -11.40 -1.12 15.51
N GLN A 199 -11.47 0.05 16.15
CA GLN A 199 -10.54 1.16 15.92
C GLN A 199 -9.46 1.29 17.02
N ILE A 200 -9.41 0.38 18.01
CA ILE A 200 -8.40 0.37 19.08
C ILE A 200 -7.11 -0.38 18.67
N GLU A 201 -7.09 -1.15 17.58
CA GLU A 201 -5.83 -1.63 16.99
C GLU A 201 -5.19 -0.65 15.98
N LYS A 202 -5.55 0.63 16.05
CA LYS A 202 -4.50 1.64 15.88
C LYS A 202 -3.74 1.65 17.19
N GLU A 203 -2.69 0.83 17.29
CA GLU A 203 -1.53 1.18 18.10
C GLU A 203 -1.06 2.57 17.61
N LYS A 204 -1.70 3.63 18.13
CA LYS A 204 -0.96 4.82 18.47
C LYS A 204 0.03 4.30 19.48
N VAL A 205 1.24 4.02 19.00
CA VAL A 205 2.41 4.37 19.80
C VAL A 205 2.13 5.82 20.23
N LYS A 206 1.59 6.00 21.43
CA LYS A 206 1.53 7.30 22.09
C LYS A 206 2.98 7.59 22.42
N ASP A 207 3.70 8.08 21.44
CA ASP A 207 5.05 8.55 21.64
C ASP A 207 5.03 10.06 21.75
N GLU A 208 5.64 10.58 22.80
CA GLU A 208 5.84 12.02 22.97
C GLU A 208 6.98 12.52 22.09
N LYS A 209 7.87 11.64 21.62
CA LYS A 209 9.10 12.01 20.92
C LYS A 209 8.96 12.03 19.39
N TYR A 210 8.34 11.01 18.79
CA TYR A 210 8.16 10.93 17.34
C TYR A 210 6.70 11.00 16.94
N VAL A 211 6.35 11.97 16.09
CA VAL A 211 4.98 12.17 15.61
C VAL A 211 4.92 11.94 14.10
N ARG A 212 4.05 11.04 13.67
CA ARG A 212 3.74 10.86 12.24
C ARG A 212 2.85 12.00 11.76
N ARG A 213 3.33 12.81 10.82
CA ARG A 213 2.52 13.83 10.15
C ARG A 213 2.00 13.27 8.83
N ILE A 214 0.68 13.14 8.70
CA ILE A 214 0.08 12.74 7.42
C ILE A 214 0.13 13.93 6.46
N ASP A 215 0.64 13.72 5.25
CA ASP A 215 0.75 14.75 4.22
C ASP A 215 0.38 14.19 2.85
N TYR A 216 -0.89 14.37 2.48
CA TYR A 216 -1.43 13.87 1.22
C TYR A 216 -0.88 14.61 -0.01
N SER A 217 -0.20 15.75 0.15
CA SER A 217 0.45 16.44 -0.98
C SER A 217 1.58 15.60 -1.58
N TRP A 218 2.07 14.59 -0.86
CA TRP A 218 3.06 13.64 -1.35
C TRP A 218 2.42 12.44 -2.07
N ASP A 219 1.10 12.31 -2.14
CA ASP A 219 0.46 11.14 -2.75
C ASP A 219 0.71 11.07 -4.28
N TYR A 220 0.67 12.20 -4.99
CA TYR A 220 0.79 12.28 -6.46
C TYR A 220 -0.22 11.39 -7.22
N ARG A 221 -1.49 11.39 -6.78
CA ARG A 221 -2.56 10.54 -7.36
C ARG A 221 -2.81 10.91 -8.83
N GLY A 222 -2.75 9.92 -9.71
CA GLY A 222 -3.01 10.09 -11.15
C GLY A 222 -1.82 10.59 -11.97
N GLU A 223 -0.68 10.87 -11.34
CA GLU A 223 0.51 11.27 -12.07
C GLU A 223 1.16 10.13 -12.84
N LYS A 224 1.76 10.48 -13.99
CA LYS A 224 2.50 9.51 -14.82
C LYS A 224 3.86 9.23 -14.18
N ILE A 225 4.06 7.99 -13.72
CA ILE A 225 5.34 7.52 -13.17
C ILE A 225 6.34 7.03 -14.22
N LYS A 226 5.91 6.86 -15.47
CA LYS A 226 6.74 6.36 -16.60
C LYS A 226 7.10 7.50 -17.56
N THR A 227 7.62 8.60 -17.04
CA THR A 227 8.17 9.71 -17.83
C THR A 227 9.66 9.47 -18.09
N TYR A 228 10.23 10.13 -19.10
CA TYR A 228 11.66 10.03 -19.43
C TYR A 228 12.13 8.57 -19.53
N THR A 229 13.29 8.25 -18.93
CA THR A 229 13.83 6.90 -18.86
C THR A 229 13.23 6.06 -17.72
N HIS A 230 12.27 6.56 -16.91
CA HIS A 230 11.67 5.77 -15.83
C HIS A 230 10.88 4.55 -16.31
N GLY A 231 10.37 4.61 -17.54
CA GLY A 231 9.59 3.54 -18.15
C GLY A 231 10.39 2.48 -18.89
N ILE A 232 11.73 2.53 -18.93
CA ILE A 232 12.50 1.73 -19.91
C ILE A 232 12.53 0.23 -19.60
N HIS A 233 12.33 -0.12 -18.33
CA HIS A 233 12.25 -1.50 -17.87
C HIS A 233 11.37 -1.59 -16.62
N THR A 234 10.65 -2.69 -16.45
CA THR A 234 9.93 -2.97 -15.22
C THR A 234 10.87 -3.50 -14.14
N TYR A 235 10.92 -2.86 -12.97
CA TYR A 235 11.65 -3.37 -11.81
C TYR A 235 10.74 -3.40 -10.56
N PRO A 236 10.95 -4.31 -9.59
CA PRO A 236 10.11 -4.37 -8.40
C PRO A 236 10.30 -3.17 -7.48
N ALA A 237 9.23 -2.76 -6.79
CA ALA A 237 9.25 -1.77 -5.70
C ALA A 237 10.06 -0.49 -6.01
N MET A 238 9.91 0.04 -7.22
CA MET A 238 10.65 1.24 -7.63
C MET A 238 10.23 2.47 -6.83
N PHE A 239 11.22 3.27 -6.46
CA PHE A 239 11.02 4.61 -5.90
C PHE A 239 10.21 5.46 -6.90
N ILE A 240 9.19 6.16 -6.41
CA ILE A 240 8.32 7.02 -7.22
C ILE A 240 9.09 8.30 -7.63
N PRO A 241 9.20 8.61 -8.94
CA PRO A 241 9.98 9.76 -9.43
C PRO A 241 9.63 11.10 -8.78
N GLN A 242 8.34 11.40 -8.63
CA GLN A 242 7.84 12.64 -8.04
C GLN A 242 8.31 12.84 -6.59
N VAL A 243 8.42 11.74 -5.83
CA VAL A 243 8.85 11.80 -4.43
C VAL A 243 10.34 12.02 -4.37
N ALA A 244 11.11 11.29 -5.18
CA ALA A 244 12.55 11.50 -5.30
C ALA A 244 12.86 12.94 -5.73
N LYS A 245 12.15 13.46 -6.74
CA LYS A 245 12.27 14.84 -7.23
C LYS A 245 12.03 15.86 -6.12
N ARG A 246 10.89 15.78 -5.41
CA ARG A 246 10.55 16.74 -4.35
C ARG A 246 11.50 16.66 -3.16
N LEU A 247 12.02 15.47 -2.83
CA LEU A 247 13.07 15.34 -1.82
C LEU A 247 14.36 16.03 -2.26
N LEU A 248 14.79 15.86 -3.51
CA LEU A 248 15.96 16.54 -4.05
C LEU A 248 15.77 18.07 -4.06
N GLU A 249 14.60 18.56 -4.47
CA GLU A 249 14.29 20.00 -4.49
C GLU A 249 14.27 20.61 -3.08
N ASN A 250 13.83 19.86 -2.07
CA ASN A 250 13.77 20.35 -0.69
C ASN A 250 15.11 20.28 0.06
N TYR A 251 15.94 19.27 -0.23
CA TYR A 251 17.09 18.92 0.62
C TYR A 251 18.44 18.92 -0.10
N SER A 252 18.46 19.24 -1.40
CA SER A 252 19.67 19.37 -2.21
C SER A 252 19.58 20.59 -3.14
N LYS A 253 20.66 20.93 -3.84
CA LYS A 253 20.73 22.05 -4.77
C LYS A 253 21.49 21.69 -6.05
N PRO A 254 21.21 22.37 -7.19
CA PRO A 254 22.00 22.22 -8.39
C PRO A 254 23.51 22.37 -8.12
N GLY A 255 24.31 21.46 -8.69
CA GLY A 255 25.76 21.40 -8.48
C GLY A 255 26.22 20.63 -7.23
N GLU A 256 25.35 20.36 -6.26
CA GLU A 256 25.66 19.50 -5.12
C GLU A 256 25.80 18.03 -5.52
N THR A 257 26.31 17.20 -4.61
CA THR A 257 26.46 15.76 -4.81
C THR A 257 25.56 14.98 -3.87
N ILE A 258 24.71 14.12 -4.41
CA ILE A 258 23.84 13.24 -3.64
C ILE A 258 24.32 11.79 -3.68
N CYS A 259 23.80 10.97 -2.78
CA CYS A 259 23.95 9.52 -2.84
C CYS A 259 22.61 8.84 -2.61
N ASP A 260 22.26 7.88 -3.47
CA ASP A 260 21.24 6.89 -3.19
C ASP A 260 21.92 5.57 -2.83
N ILE A 261 21.90 5.22 -1.55
CA ILE A 261 22.58 4.02 -1.02
C ILE A 261 21.80 2.73 -1.30
N PHE A 262 20.60 2.78 -1.90
CA PHE A 262 19.85 1.62 -2.36
C PHE A 262 19.20 1.97 -3.70
N CYS A 263 20.04 2.31 -4.68
CA CYS A 263 19.57 3.01 -5.87
C CYS A 263 18.62 2.19 -6.74
N GLY A 264 18.62 0.86 -6.59
CA GLY A 264 17.81 -0.04 -7.41
C GLY A 264 18.07 0.23 -8.89
N SER A 265 16.99 0.33 -9.66
CA SER A 265 17.08 0.69 -11.09
C SER A 265 17.41 2.17 -11.34
N GLY A 266 17.61 3.00 -10.33
CA GLY A 266 18.17 4.35 -10.47
C GLY A 266 17.16 5.51 -10.63
N THR A 267 15.97 5.44 -10.01
CA THR A 267 14.99 6.56 -10.08
C THR A 267 15.59 7.86 -9.55
N ALA A 268 16.15 7.86 -8.34
CA ALA A 268 16.74 9.05 -7.73
C ALA A 268 17.88 9.63 -8.58
N LEU A 269 18.63 8.78 -9.26
CA LEU A 269 19.76 9.17 -10.11
C LEU A 269 19.29 9.89 -11.39
N VAL A 270 18.20 9.42 -12.01
CA VAL A 270 17.56 10.08 -13.16
C VAL A 270 17.06 11.48 -12.76
N GLU A 271 16.33 11.58 -11.65
CA GLU A 271 15.83 12.87 -11.15
C GLU A 271 16.97 13.82 -10.76
N SER A 272 18.05 13.30 -10.17
CA SER A 272 19.22 14.11 -9.82
C SER A 272 19.83 14.76 -11.06
N LYS A 273 19.99 14.01 -12.17
CA LYS A 273 20.55 14.56 -13.40
C LYS A 273 19.62 15.59 -14.05
N LEU A 274 18.30 15.37 -14.02
CA LEU A 274 17.30 16.35 -14.46
C LEU A 274 17.35 17.65 -13.65
N LEU A 275 17.68 17.56 -12.36
CA LEU A 275 17.84 18.70 -11.45
C LEU A 275 19.26 19.29 -11.43
N LYS A 276 20.14 18.86 -12.34
CA LYS A 276 21.53 19.32 -12.46
C LYS A 276 22.39 19.03 -11.22
N ILE A 277 22.18 17.86 -10.62
CA ILE A 277 22.84 17.37 -9.39
C ILE A 277 23.73 16.18 -9.75
N ASN A 278 24.93 16.12 -9.16
CA ASN A 278 25.81 14.96 -9.29
C ASN A 278 25.33 13.83 -8.37
N ALA A 279 25.43 12.58 -8.80
CA ALA A 279 24.84 11.48 -8.03
C ALA A 279 25.74 10.24 -7.95
N TYR A 280 25.87 9.70 -6.74
CA TYR A 280 26.27 8.32 -6.51
C TYR A 280 25.04 7.42 -6.34
N GLY A 281 25.09 6.21 -6.88
CA GLY A 281 24.12 5.15 -6.62
C GLY A 281 24.82 3.86 -6.21
N ILE A 282 24.37 3.23 -5.14
CA ILE A 282 24.91 1.95 -4.66
C ILE A 282 23.77 0.92 -4.68
N ASP A 283 24.03 -0.25 -5.26
CA ASP A 283 23.13 -1.39 -5.20
C ASP A 283 23.89 -2.72 -5.34
N LEU A 284 23.33 -3.79 -4.79
CA LEU A 284 23.92 -5.12 -4.79
C LEU A 284 23.33 -6.01 -5.90
N ASN A 285 22.24 -5.61 -6.56
CA ASN A 285 21.65 -6.38 -7.64
C ASN A 285 22.29 -6.00 -9.00
N PRO A 286 22.98 -6.92 -9.69
CA PRO A 286 23.61 -6.63 -10.99
C PRO A 286 22.64 -6.13 -12.06
N LEU A 287 21.41 -6.65 -12.09
CA LEU A 287 20.39 -6.18 -13.03
C LEU A 287 19.99 -4.73 -12.70
N ALA A 288 19.80 -4.41 -11.42
CA ALA A 288 19.46 -3.06 -10.98
C ALA A 288 20.54 -2.06 -11.39
N ILE A 289 21.81 -2.39 -11.16
CA ILE A 289 22.98 -1.62 -11.58
C ILE A 289 23.02 -1.42 -13.09
N PHE A 290 22.79 -2.49 -13.87
CA PHE A 290 22.76 -2.42 -15.33
C PHE A 290 21.66 -1.48 -15.83
N LEU A 291 20.45 -1.60 -15.26
CA LEU A 291 19.32 -0.72 -15.58
C LEU A 291 19.61 0.74 -15.20
N ALA A 292 20.17 0.97 -14.01
CA ALA A 292 20.51 2.31 -13.55
C ALA A 292 21.52 3.00 -14.49
N LYS A 293 22.53 2.25 -14.97
CA LYS A 293 23.52 2.77 -15.93
C LYS A 293 22.85 3.18 -17.25
N ALA A 294 22.01 2.31 -17.81
CA ALA A 294 21.30 2.61 -19.04
C ALA A 294 20.29 3.77 -18.90
N LYS A 295 19.58 3.87 -17.77
CA LYS A 295 18.61 4.94 -17.52
C LYS A 295 19.25 6.33 -17.39
N THR A 296 20.48 6.39 -16.88
CA THR A 296 21.14 7.67 -16.50
C THR A 296 22.17 8.15 -17.52
N THR A 297 22.46 7.33 -18.53
CA THR A 297 23.37 7.67 -19.64
C THR A 297 22.59 8.35 -20.76
N PRO A 298 22.76 9.66 -21.01
CA PRO A 298 22.09 10.34 -22.10
C PRO A 298 22.63 9.84 -23.44
N ILE A 299 21.76 9.38 -24.33
CA ILE A 299 22.13 8.92 -25.67
C ILE A 299 21.49 9.85 -26.69
N ASN A 300 22.26 10.27 -27.70
CA ASN A 300 21.73 11.12 -28.77
C ASN A 300 20.59 10.40 -29.51
N PRO A 301 19.38 11.00 -29.61
CA PRO A 301 18.22 10.33 -30.19
C PRO A 301 18.38 9.94 -31.66
N LEU A 302 19.05 10.77 -32.46
CA LEU A 302 19.28 10.48 -33.88
C LEU A 302 20.21 9.26 -34.04
N ALA A 303 21.30 9.22 -33.28
CA ALA A 303 22.21 8.09 -33.28
C ALA A 303 21.50 6.79 -32.84
N LEU A 304 20.70 6.87 -31.78
CA LEU A 304 19.94 5.73 -31.25
C LEU A 304 18.90 5.21 -32.26
N THR A 305 18.14 6.09 -32.89
CA THR A 305 17.13 5.72 -33.91
C THR A 305 17.77 5.14 -35.16
N ASN A 306 18.88 5.71 -35.64
CA ASN A 306 19.60 5.17 -36.79
C ASN A 306 20.12 3.77 -36.51
N GLU A 307 20.67 3.53 -35.32
CA GLU A 307 21.15 2.20 -34.93
C GLU A 307 20.00 1.22 -34.72
N TYR A 308 18.84 1.68 -34.26
CA TYR A 308 17.63 0.85 -34.15
C TYR A 308 17.19 0.29 -35.51
N PHE A 309 17.14 1.10 -36.57
CA PHE A 309 16.76 0.59 -37.90
C PHE A 309 17.77 -0.41 -38.45
N LYS A 310 19.08 -0.16 -38.28
CA LYS A 310 20.12 -1.13 -38.64
C LYS A 310 19.98 -2.43 -37.86
N LEU A 311 19.69 -2.33 -36.56
CA LEU A 311 19.47 -3.49 -35.70
C LEU A 311 18.30 -4.35 -36.20
N LEU A 312 17.19 -3.74 -36.62
CA LEU A 312 16.06 -4.49 -37.18
C LEU A 312 16.45 -5.26 -38.45
N SER A 313 17.13 -4.59 -39.39
CA SER A 313 17.61 -5.26 -40.61
C SER A 313 18.61 -6.38 -40.30
N GLU A 314 19.45 -6.20 -39.28
CA GLU A 314 20.41 -7.22 -38.85
C GLU A 314 19.72 -8.45 -38.24
N ILE A 315 18.67 -8.24 -37.43
CA ILE A 315 17.89 -9.34 -36.85
C ILE A 315 17.26 -10.21 -37.93
N GLU A 316 16.74 -9.59 -39.00
CA GLU A 316 16.12 -10.29 -40.13
C GLU A 316 17.14 -11.09 -40.97
N ARG A 317 18.39 -10.60 -41.06
CA ARG A 317 19.46 -11.25 -41.82
C ARG A 317 20.02 -12.50 -41.13
N ILE A 318 20.04 -12.55 -39.80
CA ILE A 318 20.63 -13.67 -39.05
C ILE A 318 19.80 -14.95 -39.26
N LYS A 319 20.47 -15.99 -39.77
CA LYS A 319 19.86 -17.32 -39.97
C LYS A 319 19.84 -18.12 -38.66
N ASP A 320 18.91 -19.05 -38.54
CA ASP A 320 18.76 -19.92 -37.36
C ASP A 320 20.00 -20.79 -37.13
N ILE A 321 20.73 -21.15 -38.18
CA ILE A 321 21.99 -21.92 -38.07
C ILE A 321 23.13 -21.11 -37.42
N GLU A 322 23.02 -19.79 -37.41
CA GLU A 322 24.06 -18.91 -36.87
C GLU A 322 23.88 -18.62 -35.39
N ILE A 323 22.76 -19.00 -34.77
CA ILE A 323 22.50 -18.66 -33.36
C ILE A 323 23.06 -19.72 -32.42
N GLU A 324 23.63 -19.26 -31.32
CA GLU A 324 23.96 -20.11 -30.19
C GLU A 324 22.81 -20.01 -29.17
N LYS A 325 22.22 -21.15 -28.82
CA LYS A 325 21.19 -21.20 -27.78
C LYS A 325 21.86 -20.99 -26.42
N PRO A 326 21.36 -20.09 -25.56
CA PRO A 326 21.94 -19.92 -24.24
C PRO A 326 21.78 -21.20 -23.41
N ASN A 327 22.82 -21.54 -22.65
CA ASN A 327 22.84 -22.72 -21.80
C ASN A 327 22.63 -22.33 -20.33
N PHE A 328 21.40 -22.52 -19.82
CA PHE A 328 21.11 -22.39 -18.39
C PHE A 328 19.98 -23.33 -17.96
N ASN A 329 19.94 -23.62 -16.66
CA ASN A 329 19.06 -24.64 -16.10
C ASN A 329 17.58 -24.36 -16.40
N ASN A 330 16.88 -25.39 -16.89
CA ASN A 330 15.45 -25.41 -17.16
C ASN A 330 14.98 -24.41 -18.24
N ILE A 331 15.78 -24.12 -19.27
CA ILE A 331 15.38 -23.19 -20.34
C ILE A 331 14.04 -23.55 -21.00
N ASP A 332 13.81 -24.82 -21.34
CA ASP A 332 12.58 -25.29 -22.00
C ASP A 332 11.34 -25.24 -21.10
N PHE A 333 11.55 -25.21 -19.78
CA PHE A 333 10.47 -24.97 -18.83
C PHE A 333 9.98 -23.52 -18.95
N TRP A 334 10.89 -22.58 -19.11
CA TRP A 334 10.61 -21.13 -19.10
C TRP A 334 10.37 -20.53 -20.48
N PHE A 335 10.79 -21.19 -21.56
CA PHE A 335 10.65 -20.69 -22.92
C PHE A 335 10.26 -21.80 -23.89
N LYS A 336 9.42 -21.48 -24.88
CA LYS A 336 9.21 -22.35 -26.04
C LYS A 336 10.41 -22.25 -26.98
N GLU A 337 10.72 -23.32 -27.71
CA GLU A 337 11.89 -23.37 -28.60
C GLU A 337 11.93 -22.20 -29.61
N LYS A 338 10.79 -21.91 -30.27
CA LYS A 338 10.69 -20.76 -31.20
C LYS A 338 11.02 -19.42 -30.54
N VAL A 339 10.69 -19.27 -29.25
CA VAL A 339 11.00 -18.05 -28.47
C VAL A 339 12.50 -17.98 -28.19
N VAL A 340 13.12 -19.09 -27.81
CA VAL A 340 14.58 -19.17 -27.60
C VAL A 340 15.32 -18.75 -28.87
N THR A 341 14.93 -19.29 -30.03
CA THR A 341 15.54 -18.95 -31.32
C THR A 341 15.43 -17.47 -31.63
N GLN A 342 14.24 -16.87 -31.48
CA GLN A 342 14.03 -15.45 -31.76
C GLN A 342 14.81 -14.54 -30.79
N LEU A 343 14.81 -14.85 -29.50
CA LEU A 343 15.58 -14.09 -28.51
C LEU A 343 17.09 -14.19 -28.78
N ALA A 344 17.61 -15.35 -29.17
CA ALA A 344 19.02 -15.54 -29.50
C ALA A 344 19.44 -14.70 -30.72
N LYS A 345 18.59 -14.59 -31.75
CA LYS A 345 18.83 -13.69 -32.89
C LYS A 345 18.92 -12.23 -32.47
N ILE A 346 17.97 -11.76 -31.66
CA ILE A 346 17.95 -10.38 -31.16
C ILE A 346 19.22 -10.10 -30.36
N LYS A 347 19.58 -10.97 -29.40
CA LYS A 347 20.82 -10.84 -28.62
C LYS A 347 22.05 -10.78 -29.53
N LYS A 348 22.18 -11.72 -30.47
CA LYS A 348 23.32 -11.76 -31.41
C LYS A 348 23.44 -10.48 -32.24
N ALA A 349 22.32 -9.93 -32.71
CA ALA A 349 22.30 -8.67 -33.46
C ALA A 349 22.74 -7.48 -32.57
N ILE A 350 22.22 -7.38 -31.34
CA ILE A 350 22.59 -6.32 -30.40
C ILE A 350 24.08 -6.36 -30.06
N LEU A 351 24.66 -7.56 -29.90
CA LEU A 351 26.09 -7.73 -29.60
C LEU A 351 27.03 -7.23 -30.72
N LYS A 352 26.54 -7.05 -31.95
CA LYS A 352 27.32 -6.47 -33.06
C LYS A 352 27.43 -4.94 -32.98
N ILE A 353 26.64 -4.28 -32.13
CA ILE A 353 26.65 -2.82 -31.98
C ILE A 353 27.95 -2.39 -31.28
N LYS A 354 28.69 -1.47 -31.93
CA LYS A 354 29.99 -1.00 -31.46
C LYS A 354 29.87 -0.06 -30.25
N ASP A 355 28.98 0.91 -30.32
CA ASP A 355 28.75 1.86 -29.24
C ASP A 355 28.14 1.15 -28.03
N GLU A 356 28.89 1.14 -26.92
CA GLU A 356 28.49 0.41 -25.71
C GLU A 356 27.25 0.99 -25.06
N ALA A 357 27.05 2.31 -25.06
CA ALA A 357 25.89 2.94 -24.45
C ALA A 357 24.62 2.56 -25.22
N ILE A 358 24.66 2.64 -26.55
CA ILE A 358 23.57 2.22 -27.43
C ILE A 358 23.31 0.72 -27.31
N ARG A 359 24.37 -0.11 -27.32
CA ARG A 359 24.26 -1.56 -27.13
C ARG A 359 23.56 -1.89 -25.82
N ASN A 360 24.01 -1.29 -24.70
CA ASN A 360 23.43 -1.52 -23.38
C ASN A 360 21.96 -1.08 -23.33
N TYR A 361 21.61 0.02 -24.00
CA TYR A 361 20.23 0.49 -24.08
C TYR A 361 19.30 -0.51 -24.81
N PHE A 362 19.77 -1.14 -25.88
CA PHE A 362 19.02 -2.21 -26.54
C PHE A 362 18.99 -3.50 -25.73
N ILE A 363 20.06 -3.84 -24.97
CA ILE A 363 20.03 -4.96 -24.02
C ILE A 363 18.97 -4.75 -22.94
N VAL A 364 18.69 -3.51 -22.50
CA VAL A 364 17.57 -3.25 -21.58
C VAL A 364 16.23 -3.61 -22.22
N SER A 365 16.00 -3.19 -23.47
CA SER A 365 14.76 -3.51 -24.20
C SER A 365 14.62 -5.01 -24.45
N PHE A 366 15.74 -5.68 -24.74
CA PHE A 366 15.83 -7.14 -24.85
C PHE A 366 15.52 -7.84 -23.52
N SER A 367 16.08 -7.36 -22.41
CA SER A 367 15.86 -7.89 -21.07
C SER A 367 14.39 -7.90 -20.66
N GLU A 368 13.62 -6.84 -21.00
CA GLU A 368 12.18 -6.84 -20.76
C GLU A 368 11.43 -7.74 -21.73
N THR A 369 11.87 -7.82 -22.99
CA THR A 369 11.33 -8.75 -23.99
C THR A 369 11.44 -10.20 -23.52
N VAL A 370 12.62 -10.62 -23.01
CA VAL A 370 12.85 -11.95 -22.42
C VAL A 370 11.79 -12.27 -21.37
N ARG A 371 11.50 -11.34 -20.46
CA ARG A 371 10.46 -11.57 -19.45
C ARG A 371 9.08 -11.69 -20.08
N LEU A 372 8.71 -10.74 -20.94
CA LEU A 372 7.37 -10.68 -21.53
C LEU A 372 7.08 -11.85 -22.48
N SER A 373 8.10 -12.45 -23.09
CA SER A 373 7.98 -13.62 -23.96
C SER A 373 8.17 -14.95 -23.25
N SER A 374 8.49 -14.95 -21.95
CA SER A 374 8.64 -16.19 -21.15
C SER A 374 7.30 -16.83 -20.84
N ASN A 375 7.33 -18.10 -20.42
CA ASN A 375 6.19 -18.90 -19.96
C ASN A 375 5.68 -18.48 -18.56
N THR A 376 5.96 -17.25 -18.12
CA THR A 376 5.63 -16.76 -16.78
C THR A 376 4.32 -15.99 -16.75
N LYS A 377 3.62 -16.01 -15.62
CA LYS A 377 2.43 -15.17 -15.42
C LYS A 377 2.85 -13.69 -15.38
N ASN A 378 2.48 -12.95 -16.41
CA ASN A 378 2.72 -11.51 -16.47
C ASN A 378 1.93 -10.77 -15.38
N GLY A 379 2.57 -9.84 -14.68
CA GLY A 379 1.96 -9.01 -13.63
C GLY A 379 2.36 -9.34 -12.19
N GLU A 380 3.06 -10.46 -11.96
CA GLU A 380 3.60 -10.81 -10.63
C GLU A 380 5.13 -10.66 -10.59
N PHE A 381 5.67 -10.35 -9.41
CA PHE A 381 7.12 -10.28 -9.20
C PHE A 381 7.74 -11.67 -8.94
N LYS A 382 6.95 -12.58 -8.36
CA LYS A 382 7.35 -13.98 -8.18
C LYS A 382 7.33 -14.70 -9.53
N LEU A 383 8.29 -15.59 -9.71
CA LEU A 383 8.42 -16.31 -10.96
C LEU A 383 7.49 -17.52 -10.98
N ILE A 384 6.27 -17.32 -11.46
CA ILE A 384 5.24 -18.37 -11.55
C ILE A 384 5.01 -18.72 -13.01
N ARG A 385 5.06 -20.02 -13.34
CA ARG A 385 4.75 -20.50 -14.70
C ARG A 385 3.25 -20.41 -14.97
N MET A 386 2.87 -20.11 -16.22
CA MET A 386 1.49 -20.20 -16.66
C MET A 386 0.94 -21.63 -16.48
N LYS A 387 -0.36 -21.75 -16.21
CA LYS A 387 -1.06 -23.03 -16.20
C LYS A 387 -1.04 -23.67 -17.60
N LYS A 388 -1.13 -25.00 -17.65
CA LYS A 388 -0.97 -25.79 -18.88
C LYS A 388 -1.92 -25.32 -20.00
N GLU A 389 -3.18 -25.07 -19.68
CA GLU A 389 -4.22 -24.71 -20.65
C GLU A 389 -3.94 -23.35 -21.33
N LYS A 390 -3.41 -22.39 -20.56
CA LYS A 390 -2.98 -21.09 -21.11
C LYS A 390 -1.67 -21.20 -21.88
N LEU A 391 -0.75 -22.05 -21.42
CA LEU A 391 0.56 -22.20 -22.02
C LEU A 391 0.51 -22.84 -23.41
N GLU A 392 -0.40 -23.78 -23.65
CA GLU A 392 -0.59 -24.42 -24.96
C GLU A 392 -0.83 -23.38 -26.05
N ASN A 393 -1.78 -22.47 -25.81
CA ASN A 393 -2.16 -21.40 -26.74
C ASN A 393 -1.24 -20.16 -26.72
N TYR A 394 -0.30 -20.10 -25.77
CA TYR A 394 0.58 -18.93 -25.62
C TYR A 394 1.67 -18.91 -26.70
N SER A 395 1.58 -17.97 -27.64
CA SER A 395 2.58 -17.77 -28.70
C SER A 395 2.95 -16.29 -28.81
N PRO A 396 3.90 -15.79 -27.99
CA PRO A 396 4.25 -14.39 -27.99
C PRO A 396 4.98 -13.98 -29.28
N ASP A 397 4.62 -12.82 -29.83
CA ASP A 397 5.38 -12.16 -30.90
C ASP A 397 6.62 -11.49 -30.32
N VAL A 398 7.73 -12.22 -30.26
CA VAL A 398 8.98 -11.77 -29.62
C VAL A 398 9.51 -10.51 -30.28
N LEU A 399 9.53 -10.47 -31.62
CA LEU A 399 10.03 -9.32 -32.36
C LEU A 399 9.11 -8.10 -32.22
N GLY A 400 7.79 -8.29 -32.28
CA GLY A 400 6.82 -7.22 -32.04
C GLY A 400 6.91 -6.65 -30.63
N ILE A 401 7.08 -7.50 -29.60
CA ILE A 401 7.33 -7.06 -28.22
C ILE A 401 8.61 -6.22 -28.15
N PHE A 402 9.70 -6.70 -28.76
CA PHE A 402 10.97 -5.99 -28.78
C PHE A 402 10.87 -4.63 -29.48
N LYS A 403 10.23 -4.57 -30.67
CA LYS A 403 10.01 -3.33 -31.42
C LYS A 403 9.23 -2.31 -30.60
N LYS A 404 8.03 -2.70 -30.13
CA LYS A 404 7.15 -1.84 -29.33
C LYS A 404 7.86 -1.31 -28.08
N LYS A 405 8.62 -2.16 -27.40
CA LYS A 405 9.34 -1.78 -26.18
C LYS A 405 10.48 -0.82 -26.50
N THR A 406 11.25 -1.10 -27.54
CA THR A 406 12.39 -0.29 -27.95
C THR A 406 11.96 1.09 -28.43
N GLU A 407 10.89 1.19 -29.22
CA GLU A 407 10.33 2.47 -29.67
C GLU A 407 9.85 3.34 -28.51
N ALA A 408 9.12 2.76 -27.54
CA ALA A 408 8.72 3.46 -26.32
C ALA A 408 9.94 3.94 -25.51
N ASN A 409 11.01 3.14 -25.47
CA ASN A 409 12.25 3.48 -24.79
C ASN A 409 13.00 4.61 -25.51
N ILE A 410 13.07 4.59 -26.84
CA ILE A 410 13.69 5.66 -27.64
C ILE A 410 12.97 6.99 -27.37
N LYS A 411 11.64 6.99 -27.30
CA LYS A 411 10.86 8.18 -26.94
C LYS A 411 11.25 8.71 -25.55
N GLY A 412 11.30 7.82 -24.55
CA GLY A 412 11.71 8.19 -23.19
C GLY A 412 13.14 8.75 -23.10
N MET A 413 14.07 8.19 -23.87
CA MET A 413 15.44 8.71 -23.98
C MET A 413 15.48 10.06 -24.72
N THR A 414 14.61 10.27 -25.70
CA THR A 414 14.51 11.56 -26.41
C THR A 414 14.12 12.68 -25.46
N ASP A 415 13.07 12.45 -24.67
CA ASP A 415 12.62 13.41 -23.65
C ASP A 415 13.73 13.64 -22.60
N PHE A 416 14.38 12.56 -22.14
CA PHE A 416 15.46 12.65 -21.16
C PHE A 416 16.67 13.42 -21.70
N TYR A 417 17.15 13.08 -22.89
CA TYR A 417 18.32 13.70 -23.51
C TYR A 417 18.12 15.20 -23.74
N LYS A 418 16.88 15.61 -24.06
CA LYS A 418 16.52 17.02 -24.24
C LYS A 418 16.72 17.81 -22.95
N ASP A 419 16.19 17.32 -21.83
CA ASP A 419 16.04 18.12 -20.61
C ASP A 419 17.20 17.94 -19.60
N VAL A 420 18.02 16.90 -19.75
CA VAL A 420 19.16 16.66 -18.85
C VAL A 420 20.35 17.57 -19.11
N ASP A 421 21.03 17.92 -18.02
CA ASP A 421 22.38 18.45 -18.02
C ASP A 421 23.39 17.30 -18.24
N LYS A 422 24.12 17.39 -19.35
CA LYS A 422 25.04 16.35 -19.83
C LYS A 422 26.41 16.45 -19.14
N GLU A 423 26.69 17.56 -18.46
CA GLU A 423 27.93 17.78 -17.71
C GLU A 423 27.89 17.14 -16.31
N LYS A 424 26.68 16.93 -15.76
CA LYS A 424 26.52 16.28 -14.45
C LYS A 424 26.76 14.78 -14.55
N TRP A 425 27.58 14.27 -13.65
CA TRP A 425 27.96 12.87 -13.64
C TRP A 425 27.03 12.05 -12.74
N THR A 426 26.91 10.77 -13.09
CA THR A 426 26.22 9.76 -12.28
C THR A 426 27.14 8.56 -12.16
N LYS A 427 27.56 8.22 -10.94
CA LYS A 427 28.46 7.11 -10.66
C LYS A 427 27.70 6.00 -9.96
N ILE A 428 27.66 4.83 -10.58
CA ILE A 428 26.90 3.69 -10.09
C ILE A 428 27.88 2.62 -9.63
N ILE A 429 27.75 2.21 -8.38
CA ILE A 429 28.65 1.31 -7.66
C ILE A 429 27.90 0.00 -7.39
N TYR A 430 28.44 -1.10 -7.89
CA TYR A 430 28.03 -2.43 -7.45
C TYR A 430 28.62 -2.70 -6.07
N GLY A 431 27.78 -2.71 -5.04
CA GLY A 431 28.28 -2.76 -3.67
C GLY A 431 27.22 -2.94 -2.59
N ASP A 432 27.70 -3.32 -1.41
CA ASP A 432 26.92 -3.49 -0.19
C ASP A 432 27.00 -2.20 0.63
N SER A 433 25.85 -1.57 0.84
CA SER A 433 25.73 -0.27 1.51
C SER A 433 26.08 -0.29 3.00
N SER A 434 26.20 -1.48 3.61
CA SER A 434 26.71 -1.64 4.98
C SER A 434 28.24 -1.53 5.05
N LYS A 435 28.93 -1.56 3.90
CA LYS A 435 30.39 -1.50 3.78
C LYS A 435 30.87 -0.18 3.18
N THR A 436 32.18 0.02 3.18
CA THR A 436 32.82 1.15 2.50
C THR A 436 32.78 0.94 0.99
N ASN A 437 32.18 1.88 0.26
CA ASN A 437 31.99 1.81 -1.20
C ASN A 437 32.90 2.80 -1.97
N GLY A 438 34.06 3.17 -1.39
CA GLY A 438 35.00 4.10 -2.02
C GLY A 438 34.54 5.56 -2.10
N ILE A 439 33.42 5.90 -1.45
CA ILE A 439 32.95 7.29 -1.31
C ILE A 439 33.69 7.93 -0.13
N LYS A 440 34.27 9.12 -0.34
CA LYS A 440 35.01 9.85 0.68
C LYS A 440 34.08 10.27 1.84
N ASP A 441 34.59 10.21 3.06
CA ASP A 441 33.89 10.72 4.24
C ASP A 441 33.54 12.21 4.08
N SER A 442 32.38 12.61 4.57
CA SER A 442 31.87 13.98 4.52
C SER A 442 31.96 14.63 3.13
N SER A 443 31.62 13.86 2.08
CA SER A 443 31.64 14.35 0.69
C SER A 443 30.24 14.51 0.08
N ILE A 444 29.21 13.91 0.67
CA ILE A 444 27.84 13.92 0.16
C ILE A 444 27.02 15.05 0.81
N ASP A 445 26.31 15.81 -0.02
CA ASP A 445 25.47 16.94 0.39
C ASP A 445 24.04 16.55 0.77
N CYS A 446 23.54 15.43 0.25
CA CYS A 446 22.25 14.86 0.64
C CYS A 446 22.21 13.37 0.31
N ILE A 447 21.62 12.56 1.19
CA ILE A 447 21.31 11.16 0.89
C ILE A 447 19.80 11.04 0.74
N ILE A 448 19.34 10.50 -0.40
CA ILE A 448 17.94 10.16 -0.62
C ILE A 448 17.84 8.70 -1.02
N THR A 449 17.00 7.92 -0.36
CA THR A 449 16.92 6.49 -0.65
C THR A 449 15.60 5.86 -0.26
N SER A 450 15.38 4.64 -0.75
CA SER A 450 14.33 3.74 -0.33
C SER A 450 14.94 2.36 -0.12
N PRO A 451 15.17 1.90 1.13
CA PRO A 451 15.75 0.59 1.39
C PRO A 451 14.86 -0.54 0.83
N PRO A 452 15.44 -1.68 0.44
CA PRO A 452 14.66 -2.83 0.04
C PRO A 452 13.80 -3.31 1.22
N TYR A 453 12.57 -3.72 0.95
CA TYR A 453 11.74 -4.34 1.99
C TYR A 453 12.42 -5.62 2.49
N GLY A 454 12.57 -5.77 3.81
CA GLY A 454 13.27 -6.88 4.50
C GLY A 454 12.61 -8.26 4.40
N ASP A 455 11.85 -8.49 3.33
CA ASP A 455 10.98 -9.63 3.07
C ASP A 455 11.27 -10.20 1.67
N SER A 456 12.55 -10.27 1.27
CA SER A 456 12.96 -10.80 -0.04
C SER A 456 12.39 -12.20 -0.31
N ARG A 457 12.18 -12.99 0.76
CA ARG A 457 11.61 -14.34 0.72
C ARG A 457 10.07 -14.40 0.63
N THR A 458 9.34 -13.36 1.02
CA THR A 458 7.87 -13.41 1.15
C THR A 458 7.14 -12.41 0.26
N THR A 459 7.61 -11.16 0.18
CA THR A 459 6.84 -10.03 -0.40
C THR A 459 7.42 -9.54 -1.72
N VAL A 460 8.73 -9.25 -1.80
CA VAL A 460 9.37 -8.73 -3.02
C VAL A 460 10.65 -9.51 -3.32
N ALA A 461 10.53 -10.50 -4.21
CA ALA A 461 11.65 -11.35 -4.60
C ALA A 461 12.45 -10.74 -5.76
N TYR A 462 13.39 -9.85 -5.45
CA TYR A 462 14.21 -9.16 -6.45
C TYR A 462 15.06 -10.11 -7.27
N GLY A 463 15.67 -11.12 -6.65
CA GLY A 463 16.43 -12.17 -7.32
C GLY A 463 15.57 -13.01 -8.25
N GLN A 464 14.40 -13.48 -7.77
CA GLN A 464 13.46 -14.24 -8.61
C GLN A 464 12.97 -13.43 -9.82
N PHE A 465 12.65 -12.15 -9.61
CA PHE A 465 12.24 -11.24 -10.68
C PHE A 465 13.32 -11.09 -11.74
N SER A 466 14.56 -10.92 -11.30
CA SER A 466 15.72 -10.66 -12.16
C SER A 466 16.21 -11.91 -12.89
N ARG A 467 15.90 -13.11 -12.36
CA ARG A 467 16.50 -14.39 -12.78
C ARG A 467 16.49 -14.64 -14.28
N LEU A 468 15.32 -14.62 -14.93
CA LEU A 468 15.25 -14.94 -16.36
C LEU A 468 15.99 -13.91 -17.21
N SER A 469 15.82 -12.62 -16.93
CA SER A 469 16.57 -11.57 -17.62
C SER A 469 18.07 -11.75 -17.43
N ALA A 470 18.52 -11.96 -16.19
CA ALA A 470 19.90 -12.16 -15.79
C ALA A 470 20.55 -13.41 -16.40
N GLN A 471 19.77 -14.46 -16.68
CA GLN A 471 20.27 -15.66 -17.37
C GLN A 471 20.49 -15.42 -18.87
N TRP A 472 19.85 -14.40 -19.43
CA TRP A 472 19.94 -14.05 -20.86
C TRP A 472 20.92 -12.91 -21.13
N ILE A 473 21.08 -11.98 -20.21
CA ILE A 473 22.01 -10.85 -20.33
C ILE A 473 23.24 -11.18 -19.47
N ASP A 474 24.44 -11.11 -20.05
CA ASP A 474 25.68 -11.67 -19.48
C ASP A 474 26.23 -10.81 -18.30
N ILE A 475 25.39 -10.54 -17.29
CA ILE A 475 25.69 -9.71 -16.12
C ILE A 475 26.12 -10.54 -14.90
N PHE A 476 26.04 -11.88 -14.99
CA PHE A 476 26.57 -12.82 -14.01
C PHE A 476 27.61 -13.71 -14.71
N GLU A 477 28.73 -14.01 -14.03
CA GLU A 477 29.70 -15.00 -14.52
C GLU A 477 29.07 -16.39 -14.68
N ASP A 478 28.19 -16.76 -13.74
CA ASP A 478 27.34 -17.95 -13.83
C ASP A 478 25.87 -17.54 -13.81
N PRO A 479 25.12 -17.69 -14.91
CA PRO A 479 23.71 -17.32 -14.99
C PRO A 479 22.84 -18.09 -13.98
N ASN A 480 23.27 -19.26 -13.51
CA ASN A 480 22.53 -20.04 -12.52
C ASN A 480 22.64 -19.48 -11.10
N LYS A 481 23.58 -18.56 -10.83
CA LYS A 481 23.70 -17.86 -9.55
C LYS A 481 22.79 -16.64 -9.42
N ALA A 482 22.04 -16.28 -10.47
CA ALA A 482 21.18 -15.09 -10.48
C ALA A 482 20.11 -15.06 -9.37
N SER A 483 19.69 -16.22 -8.84
CA SER A 483 18.77 -16.32 -7.70
C SER A 483 19.45 -16.12 -6.33
N GLY A 484 20.78 -16.21 -6.26
CA GLY A 484 21.55 -16.12 -5.01
C GLY A 484 21.62 -14.73 -4.41
N VAL A 485 21.38 -13.68 -5.21
CA VAL A 485 21.44 -12.28 -4.79
C VAL A 485 20.55 -12.02 -3.57
N ASP A 486 19.37 -12.66 -3.48
CA ASP A 486 18.42 -12.48 -2.37
C ASP A 486 19.01 -12.86 -1.00
N ASN A 487 20.05 -13.71 -0.95
CA ASN A 487 20.75 -14.09 0.28
C ASN A 487 21.80 -13.06 0.72
N GLU A 488 22.26 -12.22 -0.20
CA GLU A 488 23.24 -11.16 0.07
C GLU A 488 22.57 -9.81 0.31
N LEU A 489 21.32 -9.65 -0.13
CA LEU A 489 20.50 -8.47 0.17
C LEU A 489 20.31 -8.28 1.68
N LEU A 490 19.93 -7.06 2.04
CA LEU A 490 19.62 -6.65 3.40
C LEU A 490 18.59 -7.58 4.06
N GLY A 491 18.99 -8.28 5.13
CA GLY A 491 18.15 -9.28 5.81
C GLY A 491 18.09 -10.66 5.14
N GLY A 492 18.94 -10.92 4.14
CA GLY A 492 18.95 -12.16 3.34
C GLY A 492 19.41 -13.41 4.11
N LYS A 493 20.11 -13.27 5.25
CA LYS A 493 20.53 -14.37 6.13
C LYS A 493 20.06 -14.13 7.56
N ALA A 494 19.28 -15.06 8.11
CA ALA A 494 18.77 -14.96 9.49
C ALA A 494 19.92 -14.92 10.51
N THR A 495 19.72 -14.20 11.62
CA THR A 495 20.65 -14.28 12.76
C THR A 495 20.55 -15.65 13.43
N LYS A 496 21.63 -16.10 14.07
CA LYS A 496 21.62 -17.34 14.87
C LYS A 496 20.82 -17.16 16.16
N THR A 497 20.97 -16.00 16.81
CA THR A 497 20.36 -15.64 18.09
C THR A 497 19.50 -14.37 17.95
N LEU A 498 18.68 -14.09 18.96
CA LEU A 498 17.94 -12.82 19.09
C LEU A 498 18.67 -11.78 19.95
N GLU A 499 19.85 -12.13 20.48
CA GLU A 499 20.68 -11.20 21.25
C GLU A 499 21.29 -10.15 20.32
N HIS A 500 21.16 -8.87 20.67
CA HIS A 500 21.68 -7.76 19.89
C HIS A 500 21.97 -6.52 20.74
N SER A 501 22.87 -5.68 20.24
CA SER A 501 23.21 -4.39 20.85
C SER A 501 22.41 -3.20 20.29
N LEU A 502 21.53 -3.42 19.30
CA LEU A 502 20.70 -2.34 18.73
C LEU A 502 19.81 -1.70 19.80
N ASN A 503 19.98 -0.38 19.96
CA ASN A 503 19.32 0.39 21.01
C ASN A 503 18.07 1.09 20.47
N SER A 504 17.04 0.30 20.18
CA SER A 504 15.71 0.77 19.81
C SER A 504 14.66 0.07 20.67
N SER A 505 13.82 0.84 21.34
CA SER A 505 12.73 0.34 22.18
C SER A 505 11.65 -0.32 21.31
N TYR A 506 11.31 0.30 20.18
CA TYR A 506 10.33 -0.22 19.22
C TYR A 506 10.76 -1.54 18.59
N LEU A 507 12.04 -1.66 18.25
CA LEU A 507 12.56 -2.90 17.68
C LEU A 507 12.48 -4.04 18.69
N LYS A 508 12.88 -3.79 19.95
CA LYS A 508 12.81 -4.78 21.03
C LYS A 508 11.38 -5.24 21.27
N ASP A 509 10.42 -4.32 21.36
CA ASP A 509 8.99 -4.64 21.52
C ASP A 509 8.46 -5.46 20.33
N SER A 510 8.75 -5.02 19.10
CA SER A 510 8.35 -5.74 17.88
C SER A 510 8.92 -7.15 17.83
N LEU A 511 10.21 -7.32 18.13
CA LEU A 511 10.87 -8.62 18.16
C LEU A 511 10.30 -9.53 19.24
N TYR A 512 9.99 -9.00 20.42
CA TYR A 512 9.36 -9.75 21.50
C TYR A 512 7.97 -10.26 21.10
N LYS A 513 7.12 -9.39 20.55
CA LYS A 513 5.78 -9.75 20.05
C LYS A 513 5.85 -10.83 18.96
N ILE A 514 6.77 -10.67 18.00
CA ILE A 514 6.93 -11.66 16.92
C ILE A 514 7.50 -12.96 17.44
N ALA A 515 8.49 -12.93 18.34
CA ALA A 515 9.14 -14.13 18.86
C ALA A 515 8.19 -15.04 19.65
N LYS A 516 7.16 -14.46 20.30
CA LYS A 516 6.07 -15.23 20.93
C LYS A 516 5.28 -16.08 19.94
N ILE A 517 5.15 -15.61 18.70
CA ILE A 517 4.38 -16.28 17.65
C ILE A 517 5.31 -17.17 16.81
N ASP A 518 6.47 -16.67 16.43
CA ASP A 518 7.44 -17.32 15.56
C ASP A 518 8.87 -16.80 15.82
N GLY A 519 9.62 -17.52 16.65
CA GLY A 519 11.01 -17.20 17.00
C GLY A 519 11.98 -17.22 15.82
N LYS A 520 11.72 -18.05 14.78
CA LYS A 520 12.55 -18.05 13.56
C LYS A 520 12.32 -16.78 12.76
N ARG A 521 11.06 -16.36 12.63
CA ARG A 521 10.73 -15.12 11.91
C ARG A 521 11.25 -13.87 12.63
N ALA A 522 11.27 -13.87 13.96
CA ALA A 522 11.93 -12.79 14.72
C ALA A 522 13.43 -12.65 14.38
N LYS A 523 14.14 -13.76 14.15
CA LYS A 523 15.57 -13.74 13.75
C LYS A 523 15.77 -13.19 12.33
N ASP A 524 14.88 -13.51 11.40
CA ASP A 524 14.87 -12.87 10.08
C ASP A 524 14.67 -11.36 10.20
N VAL A 525 13.73 -10.94 11.06
CA VAL A 525 13.42 -9.53 11.32
C VAL A 525 14.64 -8.80 11.89
N LEU A 526 15.31 -9.39 12.88
CA LEU A 526 16.49 -8.81 13.51
C LEU A 526 17.65 -8.64 12.51
N SER A 527 17.91 -9.64 11.66
CA SER A 527 18.97 -9.58 10.64
C SER A 527 18.84 -8.33 9.75
N PHE A 528 17.62 -8.02 9.31
CA PHE A 528 17.35 -6.82 8.52
C PHE A 528 17.77 -5.54 9.24
N TYR A 529 17.40 -5.39 10.52
CA TYR A 529 17.69 -4.18 11.28
C TYR A 529 19.16 -4.02 11.68
N ILE A 530 19.89 -5.14 11.84
CA ILE A 530 21.36 -5.10 12.03
C ILE A 530 22.02 -4.52 10.78
N GLY A 531 21.72 -5.08 9.60
CA GLY A 531 22.27 -4.55 8.35
C GLY A 531 21.83 -3.11 8.10
N LEU A 532 20.58 -2.75 8.41
CA LEU A 532 20.07 -1.40 8.21
C LEU A 532 20.83 -0.39 9.08
N ASN A 533 21.08 -0.75 10.34
CA ASN A 533 21.87 0.07 11.25
C ASN A 533 23.31 0.27 10.74
N ASP A 534 23.92 -0.75 10.14
CA ASP A 534 25.26 -0.60 9.57
C ASP A 534 25.25 0.28 8.30
N CYS A 535 24.21 0.19 7.47
CA CYS A 535 23.98 1.15 6.38
C CYS A 535 23.79 2.58 6.89
N LEU A 536 23.05 2.80 8.00
CA LEU A 536 22.90 4.12 8.62
C LEU A 536 24.26 4.68 9.09
N LYS A 537 25.14 3.84 9.65
CA LYS A 537 26.49 4.26 10.04
C LYS A 537 27.35 4.65 8.84
N GLN A 538 27.31 3.90 7.74
CA GLN A 538 28.04 4.28 6.52
C GLN A 538 27.48 5.58 5.91
N ALA A 539 26.16 5.72 5.88
CA ALA A 539 25.50 6.95 5.46
C ALA A 539 25.95 8.16 6.30
N TYR A 540 26.03 7.99 7.62
CA TYR A 540 26.53 9.04 8.52
C TYR A 540 27.97 9.45 8.20
N LYS A 541 28.86 8.50 7.87
CA LYS A 541 30.26 8.79 7.54
C LYS A 541 30.40 9.63 6.27
N ILE A 542 29.70 9.26 5.20
CA ILE A 542 29.82 9.93 3.89
C ILE A 542 29.08 11.26 3.81
N LEU A 543 28.04 11.47 4.61
CA LEU A 543 27.25 12.70 4.64
C LEU A 543 28.02 13.85 5.31
N LYS A 544 27.95 15.04 4.74
CA LYS A 544 28.52 16.26 5.35
C LYS A 544 27.75 16.66 6.63
N PRO A 545 28.40 17.34 7.60
CA PRO A 545 27.72 17.90 8.75
C PRO A 545 26.56 18.81 8.36
N LYS A 546 25.49 18.83 9.18
CA LYS A 546 24.28 19.66 8.98
C LYS A 546 23.47 19.37 7.72
N LYS A 547 23.82 18.31 6.96
CA LYS A 547 23.11 17.87 5.76
C LYS A 547 22.12 16.73 6.06
N TYR A 548 21.29 16.43 5.06
CA TYR A 548 20.10 15.62 5.21
C TYR A 548 20.24 14.20 4.67
N PHE A 549 19.62 13.25 5.37
CA PHE A 549 19.38 11.89 4.94
C PHE A 549 17.88 11.60 4.97
N CYS A 550 17.28 11.51 3.79
CA CYS A 550 15.85 11.25 3.60
C CYS A 550 15.62 9.80 3.20
N MET A 551 14.77 9.09 3.96
CA MET A 551 14.45 7.69 3.70
C MET A 551 12.95 7.52 3.47
N VAL A 552 12.57 6.98 2.32
CA VAL A 552 11.19 6.55 2.06
C VAL A 552 11.06 5.08 2.41
N ILE A 553 10.28 4.80 3.44
CA ILE A 553 10.22 3.47 4.05
C ILE A 553 8.78 3.03 4.26
N GLY A 554 8.63 1.73 4.34
CA GLY A 554 7.37 1.10 4.58
C GLY A 554 7.29 0.41 5.93
N ASN A 555 6.26 0.70 6.73
CA ASN A 555 6.00 -0.05 7.97
C ASN A 555 5.39 -1.41 7.64
N ARG A 556 6.17 -2.47 7.82
CA ARG A 556 5.76 -3.84 7.46
C ARG A 556 4.90 -4.50 8.54
N LEU A 557 4.14 -5.49 8.12
CA LEU A 557 3.38 -6.40 8.99
C LEU A 557 4.05 -7.78 8.94
N VAL A 558 4.42 -8.33 10.10
CA VAL A 558 5.03 -9.66 10.20
C VAL A 558 4.31 -10.44 11.28
N LYS A 559 3.66 -11.56 10.90
CA LYS A 559 2.87 -12.37 11.84
C LYS A 559 1.85 -11.51 12.60
N GLN A 560 1.16 -10.63 11.88
CA GLN A 560 0.19 -9.65 12.42
C GLN A 560 0.77 -8.59 13.37
N VAL A 561 2.09 -8.59 13.61
CA VAL A 561 2.77 -7.53 14.35
C VAL A 561 3.21 -6.45 13.37
N ARG A 562 2.69 -5.22 13.54
CA ARG A 562 3.13 -4.09 12.74
C ARG A 562 4.44 -3.55 13.28
N ILE A 563 5.47 -3.55 12.44
CA ILE A 563 6.79 -3.06 12.83
C ILE A 563 6.89 -1.58 12.43
N PRO A 564 7.06 -0.64 13.38
CA PRO A 564 7.17 0.79 13.10
C PRO A 564 8.60 1.13 12.65
N THR A 565 8.92 0.72 11.42
CA THR A 565 10.25 0.91 10.81
C THR A 565 10.69 2.37 10.79
N ASP A 566 9.77 3.32 10.58
CA ASP A 566 10.05 4.76 10.67
C ASP A 566 10.69 5.13 12.00
N PHE A 567 10.03 4.76 13.10
CA PHE A 567 10.49 5.12 14.43
C PHE A 567 11.74 4.34 14.86
N ILE A 568 11.89 3.09 14.42
CA ILE A 568 13.13 2.33 14.62
C ILE A 568 14.30 3.04 13.94
N ILE A 569 14.13 3.52 12.69
CA ILE A 569 15.16 4.29 11.98
C ILE A 569 15.48 5.59 12.72
N ALA A 570 14.45 6.30 13.21
CA ALA A 570 14.65 7.52 13.98
C ALA A 570 15.49 7.29 15.25
N GLU A 571 15.14 6.28 16.07
CA GLU A 571 15.91 5.94 17.28
C GLU A 571 17.34 5.52 16.96
N LEU A 572 17.52 4.62 15.97
CA LEU A 572 18.86 4.15 15.59
C LEU A 572 19.71 5.29 15.00
N GLY A 573 19.11 6.15 14.17
CA GLY A 573 19.77 7.31 13.60
C GLY A 573 20.28 8.26 14.69
N GLU A 574 19.46 8.56 15.70
CA GLU A 574 19.89 9.39 16.82
C GLU A 574 21.04 8.80 17.63
N LYS A 575 21.04 7.48 17.84
CA LYS A 575 22.17 6.81 18.51
C LYS A 575 23.47 6.86 17.70
N ILE A 576 23.38 7.00 16.39
CA ILE A 576 24.54 7.15 15.50
C ILE A 576 25.04 8.62 15.47
N GLY A 577 24.17 9.58 15.79
CA GLY A 577 24.49 11.02 15.78
C GLY A 577 23.69 11.84 14.78
N PHE A 578 22.59 11.32 14.25
CA PHE A 578 21.61 12.14 13.54
C PHE A 578 20.64 12.82 14.51
N THR A 579 19.90 13.80 14.03
CA THR A 579 18.66 14.30 14.62
C THR A 579 17.50 13.93 13.69
N CYS A 580 16.43 13.36 14.23
CA CYS A 580 15.19 13.13 13.47
C CYS A 580 14.40 14.44 13.43
N GLU A 581 14.36 15.11 12.27
CA GLU A 581 13.65 16.39 12.13
C GLU A 581 12.17 16.19 11.79
N ASP A 582 11.82 15.16 11.01
CA ASP A 582 10.42 14.92 10.64
C ASP A 582 10.13 13.47 10.21
N VAL A 583 8.86 13.07 10.32
CA VAL A 583 8.32 11.80 9.83
C VAL A 583 6.98 12.03 9.13
N PHE A 584 7.01 12.10 7.80
CA PHE A 584 5.79 12.23 6.99
C PHE A 584 5.18 10.88 6.69
N VAL A 585 3.86 10.84 6.51
CA VAL A 585 3.15 9.65 6.01
C VAL A 585 2.32 10.04 4.79
N ARG A 586 2.49 9.28 3.72
CA ARG A 586 1.73 9.43 2.46
C ARG A 586 1.02 8.13 2.11
N ASN A 587 -0.01 8.21 1.26
CA ASN A 587 -0.54 7.02 0.61
C ASN A 587 0.27 6.68 -0.64
N ILE A 588 0.23 5.40 -1.03
CA ILE A 588 0.83 4.92 -2.27
C ILE A 588 -0.31 4.68 -3.28
N PRO A 589 -0.63 5.63 -4.17
CA PRO A 589 -1.66 5.41 -5.17
C PRO A 589 -1.19 4.45 -6.27
N GLY A 590 -2.08 3.59 -6.76
CA GLY A 590 -1.81 2.76 -7.94
C GLY A 590 -0.66 1.76 -7.75
N LYS A 591 -0.75 0.91 -6.72
CA LYS A 591 0.26 -0.11 -6.43
C LYS A 591 0.42 -1.13 -7.56
N ARG A 592 1.66 -1.58 -7.77
CA ARG A 592 1.96 -2.83 -8.51
C ARG A 592 2.08 -4.06 -7.60
N MET A 593 2.31 -3.88 -6.31
CA MET A 593 2.20 -4.99 -5.36
C MET A 593 0.74 -5.40 -5.22
N PRO A 594 0.43 -6.71 -5.10
CA PRO A 594 -0.92 -7.17 -4.85
C PRO A 594 -1.55 -6.44 -3.66
N ASN A 595 -2.83 -6.07 -3.73
CA ASN A 595 -3.50 -5.43 -2.58
C ASN A 595 -3.54 -6.34 -1.35
N LYS A 596 -3.48 -7.66 -1.56
CA LYS A 596 -3.34 -8.66 -0.51
C LYS A 596 -2.23 -9.66 -0.81
N ASN A 597 -1.43 -10.04 0.17
CA ASN A 597 -0.50 -11.18 0.08
C ASN A 597 -0.79 -12.18 1.21
N SER A 598 -0.27 -13.41 1.13
CA SER A 598 -0.27 -14.32 2.27
C SER A 598 1.08 -14.23 2.99
N PRO A 599 1.19 -13.48 4.10
CA PRO A 599 2.47 -13.32 4.79
C PRO A 599 2.90 -14.59 5.52
N THR A 600 1.99 -15.57 5.68
CA THR A 600 2.22 -16.83 6.38
C THR A 600 2.52 -18.01 5.45
N ASN A 601 2.57 -17.81 4.12
CA ASN A 601 2.65 -18.91 3.12
C ASN A 601 1.49 -19.93 3.23
N ILE A 602 0.41 -19.59 3.96
CA ILE A 602 -0.79 -20.41 4.06
C ILE A 602 -1.71 -20.04 2.89
N VAL A 603 -2.05 -21.03 2.06
CA VAL A 603 -2.95 -20.86 0.91
C VAL A 603 -4.32 -20.40 1.43
N GLY A 604 -4.82 -19.26 0.93
CA GLY A 604 -6.13 -18.71 1.28
C GLY A 604 -6.14 -17.62 2.37
N ALA A 605 -5.08 -17.50 3.19
CA ALA A 605 -4.96 -16.41 4.17
C ALA A 605 -4.39 -15.14 3.52
N LEU A 606 -5.25 -14.30 2.94
CA LEU A 606 -4.87 -13.07 2.25
C LEU A 606 -4.98 -11.84 3.17
N GLU A 607 -3.86 -11.18 3.46
CA GLU A 607 -3.77 -9.96 4.29
C GLU A 607 -3.39 -8.73 3.46
N GLU A 608 -3.84 -7.54 3.87
CA GLU A 608 -3.55 -6.29 3.14
C GLU A 608 -2.05 -5.99 3.05
N THR A 609 -1.59 -5.62 1.85
CA THR A 609 -0.24 -5.08 1.69
C THR A 609 -0.20 -3.61 2.09
N MET A 610 1.00 -3.14 2.44
CA MET A 610 1.25 -1.80 2.97
C MET A 610 0.71 -0.66 2.09
N ASN A 611 -0.36 0.02 2.52
CA ASN A 611 -1.08 1.09 1.78
C ASN A 611 -0.48 2.49 1.93
N ARG A 612 0.51 2.64 2.82
CA ARG A 612 1.14 3.90 3.19
C ARG A 612 2.63 3.68 3.41
N GLU A 613 3.41 4.69 3.08
CA GLU A 613 4.83 4.75 3.39
C GLU A 613 5.12 6.01 4.19
N SER A 614 6.17 5.94 4.99
CA SER A 614 6.70 7.04 5.78
C SER A 614 7.93 7.62 5.09
N ILE A 615 8.13 8.91 5.19
CA ILE A 615 9.35 9.60 4.80
C ILE A 615 10.02 10.09 6.08
N VAL A 616 11.16 9.51 6.44
CA VAL A 616 11.94 9.88 7.62
C VAL A 616 13.03 10.86 7.19
N ILE A 617 13.07 12.03 7.84
CA ILE A 617 14.05 13.07 7.59
C ILE A 617 15.04 13.11 8.75
N LEU A 618 16.26 12.66 8.48
CA LEU A 618 17.37 12.72 9.43
C LEU A 618 18.33 13.84 9.02
N ARG A 619 18.91 14.53 9.99
CA ARG A 619 19.97 15.52 9.78
C ARG A 619 21.21 15.13 10.56
N LYS A 620 22.37 15.16 9.92
CA LYS A 620 23.64 14.91 10.62
C LYS A 620 23.97 16.11 11.51
N ASN A 621 24.30 15.83 12.78
CA ASN A 621 24.66 16.86 13.76
C ASN A 621 25.88 17.68 13.35
#